data_AF-A0A858BVD3-F1
#
_entry.id   AF-A0A858BVD3-F1
#
_cell.length_a   1.000
_cell.length_b   1.000
_cell.length_c   1.000
_cell.angle_alpha   90.00
_cell.angle_beta   90.00
_cell.angle_gamma   90.00
#
_symmetry.space_group_name_H-M   'P 1'
#
loop_
_entity.id
_entity.type
_entity.pdbx_description
1 polymer ?
#
loop_
_entity_poly.entity_id
_entity_poly.type
_entity_poly.pdbx_seq_one_letter_code
_entity_poly.pdbx_strand_id
1 'polypeptide(L)'
;MKYLLINAVSWFADILIFLLLARAILSWFIAGRYNTVYRIYEVLCNVTEPIVAPCRRLSMRLNTGMLDLSVFFAFFLVSFARTIIIMLLRIVL
;
A
#
# COMPACT_ATOMS: atom_id res chain seq x y z
N MET A 1 0.17 -15.02 24.14
CA MET A 1 0.29 -15.46 22.73
C MET A 1 -0.66 -14.72 21.79
N LYS A 2 -1.98 -14.71 22.03
CA LYS A 2 -2.99 -14.00 21.19
C LYS A 2 -2.63 -12.54 20.85
N TYR A 3 -2.29 -11.74 21.87
CA TYR A 3 -1.95 -10.32 21.66
C TYR A 3 -0.68 -10.10 20.82
N LEU A 4 0.30 -11.01 20.90
CA LEU A 4 1.52 -10.91 20.09
C LEU A 4 1.21 -11.11 18.60
N LEU A 5 0.37 -12.08 18.26
CA LEU A 5 -0.08 -12.33 16.88
C LEU A 5 -0.87 -11.15 16.31
N ILE A 6 -1.82 -10.62 17.08
CA ILE A 6 -2.62 -9.46 16.66
C ILE A 6 -1.72 -8.24 16.42
N ASN A 7 -0.77 -7.98 17.33
CA ASN A 7 0.16 -6.86 17.18
C ASN A 7 1.10 -7.04 15.99
N ALA A 8 1.64 -8.24 15.76
CA ALA A 8 2.50 -8.52 14.62
C ALA A 8 1.79 -8.25 13.27
N VAL A 9 0.55 -8.74 13.14
CA VAL A 9 -0.28 -8.48 11.95
C VAL A 9 -0.61 -7.00 11.80
N SER A 10 -0.94 -6.33 12.90
CA SER A 10 -1.20 -4.89 12.88
C SER A 10 0.02 -4.13 12.37
N TRP A 11 1.19 -4.37 12.95
CA TRP A 11 2.42 -3.67 12.59
C TRP A 11 2.81 -3.92 11.14
N PHE A 12 2.67 -5.15 10.66
CA PHE A 12 2.91 -5.48 9.27
C PHE A 12 1.99 -4.69 8.33
N ALA A 13 0.70 -4.63 8.63
CA ALA A 13 -0.26 -3.85 7.84
C ALA A 13 0.02 -2.33 7.92
N ASP A 14 0.39 -1.82 9.10
CA ASP A 14 0.74 -0.42 9.30
C ASP A 14 1.98 -0.04 8.47
N ILE A 15 3.00 -0.90 8.39
CA ILE A 15 4.18 -0.71 7.54
C ILE A 15 3.80 -0.65 6.06
N LEU A 16 2.94 -1.57 5.59
CA LEU A 16 2.47 -1.56 4.20
C LEU A 16 1.69 -0.29 3.88
N ILE A 17 0.83 0.16 4.79
CA ILE A 17 0.11 1.42 4.67
C ILE A 17 1.08 2.60 4.58
N PHE A 18 2.11 2.62 5.42
CA PHE A 18 3.12 3.69 5.42
C PHE A 18 3.94 3.71 4.12
N LEU A 19 4.28 2.55 3.56
CA LEU A 19 4.94 2.42 2.26
C LEU A 19 4.08 2.98 1.12
N LEU A 20 2.77 2.68 1.13
CA LEU A 20 1.83 3.22 0.14
C LEU A 20 1.66 4.74 0.29
N LEU A 21 1.60 5.25 1.52
CA LEU A 21 1.56 6.68 1.80
C LEU A 21 2.84 7.38 1.33
N ALA A 22 4.01 6.82 1.64
CA ALA A 22 5.29 7.34 1.21
C ALA A 22 5.39 7.36 -0.32
N ARG A 23 4.91 6.32 -1.02
CA ARG A 23 4.82 6.29 -2.48
C ARG A 23 3.95 7.42 -3.02
N ALA A 24 2.76 7.63 -2.45
CA ALA A 24 1.85 8.69 -2.88
C ALA A 24 2.43 10.09 -2.66
N ILE A 25 3.06 10.33 -1.50
CA ILE A 25 3.73 11.60 -1.21
C ILE A 25 4.90 11.81 -2.18
N LEU A 26 5.78 10.81 -2.33
CA LEU A 26 6.94 10.91 -3.23
C LEU A 26 6.53 11.11 -4.69
N SER A 27 5.40 10.58 -5.15
CA SER A 27 4.95 10.80 -6.53
C SER A 27 4.70 12.27 -6.85
N TRP A 28 4.29 13.08 -5.87
CA TRP A 28 4.18 14.54 -6.01
C TRP A 28 5.52 15.28 -5.96
N PHE A 29 6.49 14.79 -5.19
CA PHE A 29 7.80 15.42 -5.04
C PHE A 29 8.79 15.09 -6.16
N ILE A 30 8.49 14.10 -7.01
CA ILE A 30 9.35 13.73 -8.14
C ILE A 30 9.17 14.74 -9.28
N ALA A 31 10.00 15.78 -9.25
CA ALA A 31 10.24 16.67 -10.36
C ALA A 31 11.55 16.28 -11.07
N GLY A 32 11.50 15.22 -11.89
CA GLY A 32 12.61 14.82 -12.78
C GLY A 32 13.30 13.48 -12.45
N ARG A 33 13.73 12.77 -13.50
CA ARG A 33 14.28 11.39 -13.47
C ARG A 33 15.70 11.26 -12.88
N TYR A 34 16.45 12.35 -12.73
CA TYR A 34 17.87 12.31 -12.35
C TYR A 34 18.14 12.55 -10.85
N ASN A 35 17.12 12.75 -10.03
CA ASN A 35 17.28 13.01 -8.59
C ASN A 35 17.41 11.70 -7.79
N THR A 36 18.21 11.70 -6.73
CA THR A 36 18.35 10.58 -5.77
C THR A 36 16.99 10.10 -5.22
N VAL A 37 16.04 11.03 -5.09
CA VAL A 37 14.65 10.77 -4.66
C VAL A 37 13.91 9.84 -5.63
N TYR A 38 14.19 9.92 -6.93
CA TYR A 38 13.58 9.04 -7.93
C TYR A 38 13.99 7.57 -7.72
N ARG A 39 15.27 7.31 -7.37
CA ARG A 39 15.74 5.95 -7.07
C ARG A 39 15.04 5.37 -5.84
N ILE A 40 14.86 6.16 -4.79
CA ILE A 40 14.12 5.74 -3.59
C ILE A 40 12.66 5.41 -3.96
N TYR A 41 12.04 6.26 -4.76
CA TYR A 41 10.68 6.03 -5.25
C TYR A 41 10.56 4.77 -6.10
N GLU A 42 11.52 4.49 -6.98
CA GLU A 42 11.54 3.29 -7.81
C GLU A 42 11.62 2.02 -6.95
N VAL A 43 12.45 2.02 -5.91
CA VAL A 43 12.51 0.93 -4.93
C VAL A 43 11.17 0.77 -4.21
N LEU A 44 10.56 1.87 -3.75
CA LEU A 44 9.23 1.82 -3.14
C LEU A 44 8.16 1.29 -4.11
N CYS A 45 8.21 1.70 -5.38
CA CYS A 45 7.33 1.18 -6.41
C CYS A 45 7.49 -0.33 -6.53
N ASN A 46 8.71 -0.82 -6.73
CA ASN A 46 8.99 -2.25 -6.88
C ASN A 46 8.52 -3.08 -5.68
N VAL A 47 8.69 -2.59 -4.45
CA VAL A 47 8.24 -3.27 -3.23
C VAL A 47 6.71 -3.27 -3.11
N THR A 48 6.05 -2.18 -3.50
CA THR A 48 4.59 -2.04 -3.42
C THR A 48 3.86 -2.53 -4.68
N GLU A 49 4.59 -2.79 -5.77
CA GLU A 49 4.12 -3.29 -7.07
C GLU A 49 3.20 -4.50 -6.95
N PRO A 50 3.52 -5.57 -6.19
CA PRO A 50 2.62 -6.73 -6.07
C PRO A 50 1.24 -6.38 -5.50
N ILE A 51 1.16 -5.35 -4.64
CA ILE A 51 -0.08 -4.88 -4.03
C ILE A 51 -0.80 -3.89 -4.95
N VAL A 52 -0.06 -2.99 -5.61
CA VAL A 52 -0.61 -1.91 -6.44
C VAL A 52 -0.94 -2.40 -7.86
N ALA A 53 -0.22 -3.37 -8.41
CA ALA A 53 -0.45 -3.92 -9.75
C ALA A 53 -1.89 -4.46 -9.99
N PRO A 54 -2.50 -5.24 -9.07
CA PRO A 54 -3.91 -5.62 -9.22
C PRO A 54 -4.85 -4.41 -9.16
N CYS A 55 -4.59 -3.44 -8.26
CA CYS A 55 -5.36 -2.20 -8.18
C CYS A 55 -5.22 -1.36 -9.46
N ARG A 56 -4.05 -1.35 -10.10
CA ARG A 56 -3.79 -0.65 -11.37
C ARG A 56 -4.56 -1.28 -12.52
N ARG A 57 -4.65 -2.61 -12.56
CA ARG A 57 -5.49 -3.32 -13.54
C ARG A 57 -6.97 -2.98 -13.37
N LEU A 58 -7.44 -2.79 -12.14
CA LEU A 58 -8.81 -2.36 -11.87
C LEU A 58 -9.03 -0.89 -12.27
N SER A 59 -8.11 0.01 -11.95
CA SER A 59 -8.20 1.43 -12.32
C SER A 59 -8.16 1.66 -13.83
N MET A 60 -7.36 0.87 -14.57
CA MET A 60 -7.37 0.91 -16.04
C MET A 60 -8.75 0.56 -16.63
N ARG A 61 -9.47 -0.40 -16.04
CA ARG A 61 -10.84 -0.75 -16.46
C ARG A 61 -11.85 0.35 -16.15
N LEU A 62 -11.63 1.09 -15.07
CA LEU A 62 -12.48 2.19 -14.62
C LEU A 62 -12.11 3.53 -15.29
N ASN A 63 -11.19 3.52 -16.26
CA ASN A 63 -10.77 4.68 -17.06
C ASN A 63 -10.39 5.92 -16.21
N THR A 64 -9.75 5.69 -15.06
CA THR A 64 -9.53 6.73 -14.04
C THR A 64 -8.34 7.68 -14.33
N GLY A 65 -7.86 7.71 -15.59
CA GLY A 65 -6.80 8.62 -16.04
C GLY A 65 -5.41 8.34 -15.45
N MET A 66 -4.52 9.33 -15.56
CA MET A 66 -3.13 9.30 -15.07
C MET A 66 -2.99 9.51 -13.55
N LEU A 67 -4.09 9.60 -12.80
CA LEU A 67 -4.03 9.80 -11.36
C LEU A 67 -3.61 8.51 -10.64
N ASP A 68 -2.75 8.63 -9.63
CA ASP A 68 -2.32 7.56 -8.73
C ASP A 68 -3.45 7.02 -7.82
N LEU A 69 -4.70 7.01 -8.29
CA LEU A 69 -5.84 6.40 -7.60
C LEU A 69 -5.60 4.91 -7.33
N SER A 70 -4.72 4.28 -8.10
CA SER A 70 -4.25 2.91 -7.84
C SER A 70 -3.63 2.76 -6.45
N VAL A 71 -2.86 3.74 -5.97
CA VAL A 71 -2.25 3.73 -4.63
C VAL A 71 -3.31 3.94 -3.56
N PHE A 72 -4.29 4.80 -3.82
CA PHE A 72 -5.44 5.00 -2.93
C PHE A 72 -6.28 3.72 -2.77
N PHE A 73 -6.59 3.04 -3.88
CA PHE A 73 -7.28 1.74 -3.85
C PHE A 73 -6.46 0.68 -3.10
N ALA A 74 -5.14 0.64 -3.30
CA ALA A 74 -4.27 -0.26 -2.58
C ALA A 74 -4.29 0.01 -1.06
N PHE A 75 -4.25 1.28 -0.65
CA PHE A 75 -4.37 1.69 0.75
C PHE A 75 -5.69 1.20 1.36
N PHE A 76 -6.80 1.40 0.65
CA PHE A 76 -8.11 0.94 1.10
C PHE A 76 -8.17 -0.58 1.22
N LEU A 77 -7.65 -1.30 0.24
CA LEU A 77 -7.64 -2.77 0.22
C LEU A 77 -6.81 -3.34 1.38
N VAL A 78 -5.63 -2.78 1.64
CA VAL A 78 -4.79 -3.19 2.78
C VAL A 78 -5.48 -2.88 4.11
N SER A 79 -6.08 -1.70 4.26
CA SER A 79 -6.80 -1.31 5.48
C SER A 79 -8.00 -2.22 5.76
N PHE A 80 -8.73 -2.57 4.71
CA PHE A 80 -9.86 -3.49 4.79
C PHE A 80 -9.40 -4.92 5.15
N ALA A 81 -8.36 -5.42 4.47
CA ALA A 81 -7.77 -6.72 4.76
C ALA A 81 -7.26 -6.81 6.20
N ARG A 82 -6.57 -5.77 6.70
CA ARG A 82 -6.14 -5.68 8.10
C ARG A 82 -7.30 -5.85 9.06
N THR A 83 -8.39 -5.11 8.83
CA THR A 83 -9.57 -5.14 9.69
C THR A 83 -10.20 -6.53 9.73
N ILE A 84 -10.34 -7.17 8.56
CA ILE A 84 -10.84 -8.55 8.45
C ILE A 84 -9.94 -9.53 9.18
N ILE A 85 -8.62 -9.48 8.95
CA ILE A 85 -7.68 -10.44 9.56
C ILE A 85 -7.68 -10.27 11.09
N ILE A 86 -7.66 -9.04 11.59
CA ILE A 86 -7.72 -8.79 13.04
C ILE A 86 -9.06 -9.26 13.63
N MET A 87 -10.18 -9.01 12.92
CA MET A 87 -11.49 -9.49 13.34
C MET A 87 -11.52 -11.02 13.43
N LEU A 88 -11.04 -11.72 12.40
CA LEU A 88 -10.95 -13.18 12.40
C LEU A 88 -10.05 -13.71 13.51
N LEU A 89 -8.87 -13.12 13.70
CA LEU A 89 -7.96 -13.49 14.79
C LEU A 89 -8.57 -13.28 16.17
N ARG A 90 -9.41 -12.25 16.34
CA ARG A 90 -10.12 -12.01 17.61
C ARG A 90 -11.21 -13.04 17.89
N ILE A 91 -11.85 -13.57 16.84
CA ILE A 91 -12.92 -14.58 16.93
C ILE A 91 -12.34 -15.98 17.19
N VAL A 92 -11.23 -16.32 16.53
CA VAL A 92 -10.65 -17.67 16.55
C VAL A 92 -9.80 -17.95 17.79
N LEU A 93 -8.98 -16.98 18.20
CA LEU A 93 -8.20 -17.03 19.45
C LEU A 93 -9.03 -16.52 20.63
#